data_AF-A0A832HWM1-F1
#
_entry.id   AF-A0A832HWM1-F1
#
_cell.length_a   1.000
_cell.length_b   1.000
_cell.length_c   1.000
_cell.angle_alpha   90.00
_cell.angle_beta   90.00
_cell.angle_gamma   90.00
#
_symmetry.space_group_name_H-M   'P 1'
#
loop_
_entity.id
_entity.type
_entity.pdbx_description
1 polymer ?
#
loop_
_entity_poly.entity_id
_entity_poly.type
_entity_poly.pdbx_seq_one_letter_code
_entity_poly.pdbx_strand_id
1 'polypeptide(L)'
;MSEVHQELPIPLVNYVRLIMDRRPPYYDVVKLLLKDMEMHYKSSGISETVYTINPRVLQEEIEKKIKDEKLTRVNICRIILALLYGSNLREEEDFYVTTTSGGRKNYHIRVNQTTLTYLARFL
;
A
#
# COMPACT_ATOMS: atom_id res chain seq x y z
N MET A 1 -20.74 -1.75 21.14
CA MET A 1 -20.95 -0.74 20.09
C MET A 1 -20.33 -1.31 18.83
N SER A 2 -21.12 -1.50 17.78
CA SER A 2 -20.67 -2.18 16.56
C SER A 2 -19.58 -1.37 15.89
N GLU A 3 -18.43 -1.99 15.65
CA GLU A 3 -17.37 -1.45 14.80
C GLU A 3 -17.98 -1.16 13.43
N VAL A 4 -18.05 0.12 13.08
CA VAL A 4 -18.46 0.54 11.75
C VAL A 4 -17.35 0.06 10.83
N HIS A 5 -17.56 -1.07 10.14
CA HIS A 5 -16.85 -1.34 8.90
C HIS A 5 -17.12 -0.15 7.98
N GLN A 6 -16.19 0.81 7.93
CA GLN A 6 -16.28 1.89 6.96
C GLN A 6 -16.24 1.24 5.59
N GLU A 7 -17.38 1.27 4.89
CA GLU A 7 -17.42 0.89 3.48
C GLU A 7 -16.37 1.72 2.75
N LEU A 8 -15.42 1.03 2.13
CA LEU A 8 -14.38 1.63 1.30
C LEU A 8 -15.02 2.66 0.35
N PRO A 9 -14.55 3.91 0.31
CA PRO A 9 -15.03 4.88 -0.66
C PRO A 9 -15.01 4.30 -2.07
N ILE A 10 -16.08 4.52 -2.85
CA ILE A 10 -16.25 3.97 -4.21
C ILE A 10 -14.96 4.06 -5.07
N PRO A 11 -14.21 5.19 -5.06
CA PRO A 11 -12.96 5.26 -5.81
C PRO A 11 -11.95 4.18 -5.42
N LEU A 12 -11.82 3.82 -4.15
CA LEU A 12 -10.88 2.79 -3.69
C LEU A 12 -11.35 1.38 -4.04
N VAL A 13 -12.66 1.10 -4.02
CA VAL A 13 -13.22 -0.20 -4.42
C VAL A 13 -12.81 -0.55 -5.86
N ASN A 14 -12.84 0.44 -6.77
CA ASN A 14 -12.40 0.22 -8.15
C ASN A 14 -10.90 -0.12 -8.23
N TYR A 15 -10.07 0.49 -7.38
CA TYR A 15 -8.63 0.20 -7.36
C TYR A 15 -8.37 -1.18 -6.77
N VAL A 16 -9.09 -1.59 -5.73
CA VAL A 16 -9.04 -2.97 -5.21
C VAL A 16 -9.33 -3.96 -6.33
N ARG A 17 -10.40 -3.75 -7.10
CA ARG A 17 -10.74 -4.62 -8.25
C ARG A 17 -9.62 -4.65 -9.29
N LEU A 18 -9.09 -3.48 -9.69
CA LEU A 18 -8.01 -3.40 -10.68
C LEU A 18 -6.74 -4.15 -10.23
N ILE A 19 -6.41 -4.09 -8.94
CA ILE A 19 -5.28 -4.84 -8.37
C ILE A 19 -5.58 -6.34 -8.39
N MET A 20 -6.74 -6.76 -7.89
CA MET A 20 -7.14 -8.17 -7.81
C MET A 20 -7.27 -8.82 -9.20
N ASP A 21 -7.72 -8.07 -10.21
CA ASP A 21 -7.78 -8.48 -11.61
C ASP A 21 -6.41 -8.44 -12.31
N ARG A 22 -5.33 -8.18 -11.56
CA ARG A 22 -3.94 -8.09 -12.02
C ARG A 22 -3.75 -7.10 -13.18
N ARG A 23 -4.47 -5.97 -13.17
CA ARG A 23 -4.40 -4.96 -14.25
C ARG A 23 -3.18 -4.05 -14.08
N PRO A 24 -2.34 -3.88 -15.12
CA PRO A 24 -1.30 -2.86 -15.14
C PRO A 24 -1.87 -1.43 -15.16
N PRO A 25 -1.17 -0.43 -14.58
CA PRO A 25 0.04 -0.58 -13.76
C PRO A 25 -0.27 -0.85 -12.28
N TYR A 26 -1.55 -0.98 -11.90
CA TYR A 26 -2.00 -1.08 -10.51
C TYR A 26 -1.43 -2.30 -9.78
N TYR A 27 -1.50 -3.46 -10.41
CA TYR A 27 -0.94 -4.70 -9.86
C TYR A 27 0.59 -4.65 -9.77
N ASP A 28 1.27 -4.03 -10.73
CA ASP A 28 2.73 -3.95 -10.74
C ASP A 28 3.26 -3.11 -9.58
N VAL A 29 2.56 -2.01 -9.25
CA VAL A 29 2.86 -1.18 -8.08
C VAL A 29 2.74 -1.98 -6.79
N VAL A 30 1.66 -2.74 -6.62
CA VAL A 30 1.45 -3.58 -5.43
C VAL A 30 2.49 -4.68 -5.34
N LYS A 31 2.78 -5.36 -6.45
CA LYS A 31 3.79 -6.41 -6.50
C LYS A 31 5.18 -5.91 -6.09
N LEU A 32 5.55 -4.71 -6.56
CA LEU A 32 6.82 -4.08 -6.17
C LEU A 32 6.83 -3.73 -4.68
N LEU A 33 5.77 -3.09 -4.18
CA LEU A 33 5.65 -2.73 -2.76
C LEU A 33 5.75 -3.95 -1.84
N LEU A 34 5.04 -5.03 -2.15
CA LEU A 34 5.05 -6.23 -1.30
C LEU A 34 6.40 -6.93 -1.30
N LYS A 35 7.07 -6.98 -2.45
CA LYS A 35 8.44 -7.51 -2.54
C LYS A 35 9.42 -6.68 -1.71
N ASP A 36 9.36 -5.36 -1.83
CA ASP A 36 10.25 -4.45 -1.10
C ASP A 36 9.98 -4.50 0.41
N MET A 37 8.71 -4.59 0.80
CA MET A 37 8.29 -4.76 2.19
C MET A 37 8.75 -6.11 2.79
N GLU A 38 8.63 -7.20 2.04
CA GLU A 38 9.09 -8.53 2.46
C GLU A 38 10.62 -8.56 2.63
N MET A 39 11.37 -7.96 1.71
CA MET A 39 12.83 -7.83 1.82
C MET A 39 13.22 -7.01 3.05
N HIS A 40 12.55 -5.87 3.28
CA HIS A 40 12.76 -5.02 4.46
C HIS A 40 12.53 -5.81 5.76
N TYR A 41 11.42 -6.55 5.85
CA TYR A 41 11.12 -7.40 7.00
C TYR A 41 12.20 -8.45 7.26
N LYS A 42 12.57 -9.23 6.22
CA LYS A 42 13.61 -10.27 6.33
C LYS A 42 14.95 -9.70 6.77
N SER A 43 15.31 -8.51 6.28
CA SER A 43 16.57 -7.85 6.64
C SER A 43 16.59 -7.27 8.05
N SER A 44 15.42 -6.97 8.62
CA SER A 44 15.33 -6.34 9.93
C SER A 44 15.75 -7.25 11.09
N GLY A 45 15.64 -8.58 10.93
CA GLY A 45 16.00 -9.56 11.96
C GLY A 45 15.14 -9.51 13.23
N ILE A 46 14.08 -8.70 13.24
CA ILE A 46 13.15 -8.51 14.36
C ILE A 46 11.76 -9.02 14.01
N SER A 47 10.93 -9.28 15.03
CA SER A 47 9.58 -9.84 14.85
C SER A 47 8.61 -8.88 14.15
N GLU A 48 8.85 -7.56 14.27
CA GLU A 48 8.04 -6.50 13.68
C GLU A 48 8.92 -5.29 13.33
N THR A 49 8.70 -4.68 12.17
CA THR A 49 9.38 -3.44 11.74
C THR A 49 8.42 -2.47 11.08
N VAL A 50 8.71 -1.17 11.09
CA VAL A 50 7.90 -0.17 10.37
C VAL A 50 8.46 0.04 8.97
N TYR A 51 7.63 -0.18 7.95
CA TYR A 51 7.92 0.14 6.56
C TYR A 51 7.18 1.40 6.16
N THR A 52 7.89 2.38 5.60
CA THR A 52 7.33 3.68 5.22
C THR A 52 7.28 3.84 3.71
N ILE A 53 6.10 4.12 3.17
CA ILE A 53 5.88 4.42 1.76
C ILE A 53 5.76 5.93 1.61
N ASN A 54 6.69 6.52 0.86
CA ASN A 54 6.58 7.87 0.34
C ASN A 54 6.10 7.82 -1.12
N PRO A 55 4.88 8.29 -1.44
CA PRO A 55 4.31 8.19 -2.78
C PRO A 55 5.14 8.84 -3.88
N ARG A 56 5.90 9.90 -3.56
CA ARG A 56 6.78 10.56 -4.52
C ARG A 56 7.97 9.66 -4.85
N VAL A 57 8.62 9.11 -3.84
CA VAL A 57 9.76 8.20 -4.03
C VAL A 57 9.31 6.96 -4.80
N LEU A 58 8.18 6.36 -4.39
CA LEU A 58 7.61 5.21 -5.08
C LEU A 58 7.29 5.50 -6.55
N GLN A 59 6.74 6.69 -6.85
CA GLN A 59 6.49 7.11 -8.23
C GLN A 59 7.79 7.15 -9.04
N GLU A 60 8.81 7.83 -8.53
CA GLU A 60 10.11 7.97 -9.19
C GLU A 60 10.81 6.61 -9.38
N GLU A 61 10.58 5.64 -8.49
CA GLU A 61 11.12 4.28 -8.61
C GLU A 61 10.37 3.40 -9.61
N ILE A 62 9.04 3.49 -9.64
CA ILE A 62 8.22 2.69 -10.56
C ILE A 62 8.35 3.21 -11.98
N GLU A 63 8.39 4.53 -12.19
CA GLU A 63 8.54 5.13 -13.53
C GLU A 63 9.86 4.73 -14.22
N LYS A 64 10.89 4.38 -13.44
CA LYS A 64 12.16 3.81 -13.98
C LYS A 64 11.97 2.40 -14.54
N LYS A 65 10.96 1.66 -14.08
CA LYS A 65 10.69 0.26 -14.44
C LYS A 65 9.53 0.13 -15.42
N ILE A 66 8.52 0.98 -15.30
CA ILE A 66 7.26 0.93 -16.03
C ILE A 66 6.90 2.35 -16.45
N LYS A 67 6.83 2.59 -17.77
CA LYS A 67 6.33 3.85 -18.31
C LYS A 67 4.85 3.71 -18.61
N ASP A 68 4.01 4.31 -17.77
CA ASP A 68 2.56 4.33 -17.93
C ASP A 68 1.99 5.67 -17.45
N GLU A 69 1.14 6.31 -18.26
CA GLU A 69 0.51 7.60 -17.95
C GLU A 69 -0.37 7.57 -16.70
N LYS A 70 -0.83 6.39 -16.29
CA LYS A 70 -1.66 6.19 -15.10
C LYS A 70 -0.84 6.20 -13.81
N LEU A 71 0.50 6.20 -13.87
CA LEU A 71 1.39 6.27 -12.69
C LEU A 71 1.51 7.69 -12.12
N THR A 72 0.38 8.38 -11.96
CA THR A 72 0.36 9.67 -11.28
C THR A 72 0.47 9.48 -9.77
N ARG A 73 1.03 10.48 -9.07
CA ARG A 73 1.08 10.50 -7.59
C ARG A 73 -0.28 10.24 -6.94
N VAL A 74 -1.35 10.77 -7.51
CA VAL A 74 -2.72 10.58 -7.02
C VAL A 74 -3.14 9.12 -7.14
N ASN A 75 -2.88 8.49 -8.29
CA ASN A 75 -3.20 7.09 -8.50
C ASN A 75 -2.34 6.19 -7.61
N ILE A 76 -1.06 6.51 -7.41
CA ILE A 76 -0.20 5.79 -6.46
C ILE A 76 -0.75 5.86 -5.04
N CYS A 77 -1.16 7.05 -4.57
CA CYS A 77 -1.83 7.17 -3.27
C CYS A 77 -3.09 6.29 -3.19
N ARG A 78 -3.92 6.27 -4.25
CA ARG A 78 -5.12 5.44 -4.31
C ARG A 78 -4.80 3.94 -4.33
N ILE A 79 -3.73 3.52 -5.01
CA ILE A 79 -3.27 2.13 -5.03
C ILE A 79 -2.82 1.71 -3.62
N ILE A 80 -2.01 2.54 -2.95
CA ILE A 80 -1.57 2.27 -1.57
C ILE A 80 -2.79 2.17 -0.65
N LEU A 81 -3.71 3.14 -0.71
CA LEU A 81 -4.92 3.11 0.10
C LEU A 81 -5.82 1.90 -0.20
N ALA A 82 -5.96 1.52 -1.46
CA ALA A 82 -6.70 0.32 -1.85
C ALA A 82 -6.03 -0.95 -1.35
N LEU A 83 -4.70 -1.02 -1.34
CA LEU A 83 -3.96 -2.14 -0.74
C LEU A 83 -4.22 -2.20 0.77
N LEU A 84 -4.11 -1.08 1.49
CA LEU A 84 -4.24 -1.04 2.95
C LEU A 84 -5.68 -1.28 3.40
N TYR A 85 -6.62 -0.46 2.97
CA TYR A 85 -8.03 -0.60 3.37
C TYR A 85 -8.74 -1.75 2.68
N GLY A 86 -8.25 -2.19 1.52
CA GLY A 86 -8.70 -3.41 0.86
C GLY A 86 -8.05 -4.67 1.44
N SER A 87 -7.16 -4.58 2.44
CA SER A 87 -6.62 -5.70 3.20
C SER A 87 -7.43 -5.95 4.50
N ASN A 88 -6.98 -6.88 5.36
CA ASN A 88 -7.54 -7.04 6.70
C ASN A 88 -6.74 -6.27 7.76
N LEU A 89 -5.87 -5.35 7.34
CA LEU A 89 -5.11 -4.48 8.24
C LEU A 89 -6.04 -3.44 8.88
N ARG A 90 -5.76 -3.13 10.14
CA ARG A 90 -6.48 -2.13 10.94
C ARG A 90 -5.69 -0.83 10.97
N GLU A 91 -6.35 0.29 10.71
CA GLU A 91 -5.74 1.62 10.85
C GLU A 91 -5.39 1.89 12.32
N GLU A 92 -4.34 2.68 12.56
CA GLU A 92 -3.68 2.96 13.84
C GLU A 92 -3.01 1.76 14.54
N GLU A 93 -3.46 0.53 14.27
CA GLU A 93 -2.83 -0.69 14.77
C GLU A 93 -1.77 -1.23 13.81
N ASP A 94 -2.18 -1.63 12.60
CA ASP A 94 -1.33 -2.29 11.61
C ASP A 94 -0.73 -1.28 10.62
N PHE A 95 -1.39 -0.15 10.39
CA PHE A 95 -0.85 0.95 9.57
C PHE A 95 -1.38 2.30 10.02
N TYR A 96 -0.68 3.39 9.70
CA TYR A 96 -1.15 4.75 9.93
C TYR A 96 -0.64 5.68 8.83
N VAL A 97 -1.31 6.83 8.68
CA VAL A 97 -0.99 7.83 7.64
C VAL A 97 -0.56 9.12 8.30
N THR A 98 0.64 9.60 7.95
CA THR A 98 1.09 10.94 8.37
C THR A 98 0.95 11.92 7.23
N THR A 99 0.70 13.19 7.55
CA THR A 99 0.67 14.29 6.59
C THR A 99 1.69 15.34 7.00
N THR A 100 2.61 15.70 6.11
CA THR A 100 3.58 16.78 6.36
C THR A 100 2.88 18.14 6.36
N SER A 101 3.56 19.17 6.89
CA SER A 101 3.07 20.56 6.85
C SER A 101 2.72 21.05 5.43
N GLY A 102 3.39 20.52 4.40
CA GLY A 102 3.10 20.80 2.99
C GLY A 102 2.00 19.92 2.37
N GLY A 103 1.22 19.20 3.18
CA GLY A 103 0.10 18.37 2.72
C GLY A 103 0.50 17.03 2.08
N ARG A 104 1.76 16.60 2.20
CA ARG A 104 2.23 15.34 1.60
C ARG A 104 1.97 14.18 2.54
N LYS A 105 1.34 13.12 2.03
CA LYS A 105 1.06 11.91 2.80
C LYS A 105 2.23 10.93 2.77
N ASN A 106 2.51 10.30 3.90
CA ASN A 106 3.32 9.07 3.98
C ASN A 106 2.48 7.98 4.64
N TYR A 107 2.70 6.73 4.23
CA TYR A 107 1.98 5.58 4.75
C TYR A 107 2.96 4.71 5.51
N HIS A 108 2.63 4.36 6.74
CA HIS A 108 3.50 3.58 7.61
C HIS A 108 2.80 2.26 7.91
N ILE A 109 3.43 1.14 7.60
CA ILE A 109 2.89 -0.20 7.83
C ILE A 109 3.77 -0.90 8.86
N ARG A 110 3.16 -1.48 9.89
CA ARG A 110 3.81 -2.44 10.78
C ARG A 110 3.91 -3.77 10.06
N VAL A 111 5.12 -4.14 9.70
CA VAL A 111 5.42 -5.34 8.94
C VAL A 111 5.83 -6.44 9.89
N ASN A 112 5.02 -7.49 9.91
CA ASN A 112 5.28 -8.76 10.57
C ASN A 112 4.70 -9.89 9.70
N GLN A 113 4.84 -11.14 10.12
CA GLN A 113 4.36 -12.28 9.34
C GLN A 113 2.84 -12.22 9.06
N THR A 114 2.05 -11.74 10.04
CA THR A 114 0.59 -11.61 9.90
C THR A 114 0.24 -10.56 8.87
N THR A 115 0.83 -9.37 8.95
CA THR A 115 0.50 -8.28 8.01
C THR A 115 0.94 -8.62 6.59
N LEU A 116 2.09 -9.26 6.40
CA LEU A 116 2.52 -9.78 5.10
C LEU A 116 1.52 -10.81 4.54
N THR A 117 0.99 -11.69 5.40
CA THR A 117 -0.01 -12.69 4.99
C THR A 117 -1.31 -12.03 4.53
N TYR A 118 -1.79 -11.01 5.23
CA TYR A 118 -2.98 -10.25 4.82
C TYR A 118 -2.77 -9.52 3.49
N LEU A 119 -1.58 -9.00 3.25
CA LEU A 119 -1.26 -8.28 2.03
C LEU A 119 -0.99 -9.22 0.84
N ALA A 120 -0.47 -10.43 1.08
CA ALA A 120 -0.16 -11.41 0.05
C ALA A 120 -1.39 -11.87 -0.76
N ARG A 121 -2.62 -11.65 -0.26
CA ARG A 121 -3.86 -11.94 -1.01
C ARG A 121 -4.02 -11.16 -2.32
N PHE A 122 -3.24 -10.09 -2.49
CA PHE A 122 -3.21 -9.27 -3.69
C PHE A 122 -2.20 -9.76 -4.75
N LEU A 123 -1.47 -10.85 -4.49
CA LEU A 123 -0.55 -11.51 -5.43
C LEU A 123 -1.20 -12.75 -6.03
#